data_AF-A0A6M0CE41-F1
#
_entry.id   AF-A0A6M0CE41-F1
#
_cell.length_a   1.000
_cell.length_b   1.000
_cell.length_c   1.000
_cell.angle_alpha   90.00
_cell.angle_beta   90.00
_cell.angle_gamma   90.00
#
_symmetry.space_group_name_H-M   'P 1'
#
loop_
_entity.id
_entity.type
_entity.pdbx_description
1 polymer ?
#
loop_
_entity_poly.entity_id
_entity_poly.type
_entity_poly.pdbx_seq_one_letter_code
_entity_poly.pdbx_strand_id
1 'polypeptide(L)'
;MERTKYEFDRETEGVVVADLIVTRRKKPIMLVHADPRGELAKWALKELIYNVKYSETFFPYAMLVKLEKIQIFQWDGDKLSEPIFVKKTEEIFKDYDPEFGTKKMFYNLLTGLTERWLHDLDFNWYMENPPGSKELAEIGLLE
;
A
#
# COMPACT_ATOMS: atom_id res chain seq x y z
N MET A 1 12.73 0.01 5.05
CA MET A 1 11.62 -0.75 4.44
C MET A 1 12.20 -2.00 3.79
N GLU A 2 11.54 -3.14 3.91
CA GLU A 2 12.04 -4.43 3.42
C GLU A 2 11.26 -4.86 2.18
N ARG A 3 11.96 -5.14 1.06
CA ARG A 3 11.36 -5.66 -0.17
C ARG A 3 11.48 -7.18 -0.15
N THR A 4 10.39 -7.88 0.17
CA THR A 4 10.37 -9.34 0.05
C THR A 4 10.04 -9.72 -1.39
N LYS A 5 10.91 -10.50 -2.04
CA LYS A 5 10.68 -11.06 -3.38
C LYS A 5 10.24 -12.52 -3.19
N TYR A 6 9.03 -12.86 -3.60
CA TYR A 6 8.53 -14.23 -3.50
C TYR A 6 8.64 -14.97 -4.84
N GLU A 7 9.16 -16.19 -4.79
CA GLU A 7 9.11 -17.17 -5.88
C GLU A 7 7.80 -17.96 -5.79
N PHE A 8 7.24 -18.28 -6.96
CA PHE A 8 5.93 -18.89 -7.11
C PHE A 8 6.05 -20.43 -6.96
N ASP A 9 5.61 -21.00 -5.85
CA ASP A 9 5.37 -22.45 -5.73
C ASP A 9 3.86 -22.73 -5.91
N ARG A 10 3.53 -23.70 -6.77
CA ARG A 10 2.15 -24.04 -7.13
C ARG A 10 1.51 -25.09 -6.22
N GLU A 11 2.22 -25.63 -5.23
CA GLU A 11 1.71 -26.74 -4.41
C GLU A 11 1.77 -26.56 -2.88
N THR A 12 2.17 -25.42 -2.34
CA THR A 12 2.33 -25.22 -0.88
C THR A 12 1.56 -24.02 -0.33
N GLU A 13 1.25 -24.12 0.96
CA GLU A 13 0.52 -23.19 1.86
C GLU A 13 0.60 -21.70 1.45
N GLY A 14 -0.55 -21.02 1.54
CA GLY A 14 -0.76 -19.66 1.01
C GLY A 14 0.36 -18.69 1.36
N VAL A 15 1.21 -18.40 0.38
CA VAL A 15 2.25 -17.38 0.49
C VAL A 15 1.57 -16.02 0.53
N VAL A 16 1.84 -15.23 1.57
CA VAL A 16 1.44 -13.83 1.65
C VAL A 16 2.19 -13.06 0.56
N VAL A 17 1.49 -12.66 -0.51
CA VAL A 17 2.08 -11.86 -1.59
C VAL A 17 1.85 -10.38 -1.29
N ALA A 18 2.76 -9.77 -0.53
CA ALA A 18 2.77 -8.33 -0.31
C ALA A 18 3.71 -7.64 -1.31
N ASP A 19 3.26 -6.54 -1.90
CA ASP A 19 4.12 -5.73 -2.77
C ASP A 19 5.07 -4.86 -1.94
N LEU A 20 4.58 -4.37 -0.80
CA LEU A 20 5.38 -3.73 0.26
C LEU A 20 4.84 -4.13 1.64
N ILE A 21 5.74 -4.18 2.61
CA ILE A 21 5.39 -4.25 4.03
C ILE A 21 5.89 -2.97 4.70
N VAL A 22 4.96 -2.22 5.30
CA VAL A 22 5.30 -1.07 6.14
C VAL A 22 5.53 -1.57 7.55
N THR A 23 6.69 -1.21 8.10
CA THR A 23 7.05 -1.50 9.48
C THR A 23 7.24 -0.22 10.26
N ARG A 24 6.89 -0.25 11.55
CA ARG A 24 7.13 0.83 12.50
C ARG A 24 7.82 0.25 13.72
N ARG A 25 8.99 0.79 14.08
CA ARG A 25 9.86 0.25 15.15
C ARG A 25 10.09 -1.27 14.98
N LYS A 26 10.34 -1.71 13.74
CA LYS A 26 10.51 -3.11 13.33
C LYS A 26 9.27 -4.01 13.49
N LYS A 27 8.09 -3.44 13.82
CA LYS A 27 6.83 -4.17 13.83
C LYS A 27 6.08 -3.95 12.51
N PRO A 28 5.64 -4.99 11.81
CA PRO A 28 4.77 -4.84 10.66
C PRO A 28 3.45 -4.16 11.06
N ILE A 29 3.08 -3.11 10.33
CA ILE A 29 1.84 -2.35 10.60
C ILE A 29 0.89 -2.34 9.41
N MET A 30 1.40 -2.49 8.19
CA MET A 30 0.55 -2.42 6.99
C MET A 30 1.08 -3.31 5.88
N LEU A 31 0.17 -4.08 5.28
CA LEU A 31 0.40 -4.79 4.03
C LEU A 31 -0.07 -3.92 2.87
N VAL A 32 0.77 -3.77 1.84
CA VAL A 32 0.46 -2.95 0.66
C VAL A 32 0.35 -3.82 -0.57
N HIS A 33 -0.71 -3.60 -1.35
CA HIS A 33 -0.91 -4.19 -2.67
C HIS A 33 -1.09 -3.08 -3.71
N ALA A 34 -0.24 -3.08 -4.75
CA ALA A 34 -0.21 -2.15 -5.86
C ALA A 34 -0.71 -2.85 -7.14
N ASP A 35 -1.88 -2.44 -7.62
CA ASP A 35 -2.49 -2.98 -8.83
C ASP A 35 -2.64 -1.90 -9.91
N PRO A 36 -1.69 -1.79 -10.86
CA PRO A 36 -1.79 -0.83 -11.95
C PRO A 36 -2.81 -1.25 -13.03
N ARG A 37 -3.35 -2.48 -12.99
CA ARG A 37 -4.13 -3.05 -14.10
C ARG A 37 -5.56 -2.55 -14.16
N GLY A 38 -6.10 -1.95 -13.09
CA GLY A 38 -7.40 -1.25 -13.05
C GLY A 38 -8.66 -2.12 -13.24
N GLU A 39 -8.66 -3.03 -14.21
CA GLU A 39 -9.84 -3.75 -14.70
C GLU A 39 -10.37 -4.82 -13.75
N LEU A 40 -9.56 -5.29 -12.80
CA LEU A 40 -9.92 -6.34 -11.85
C LEU A 40 -10.03 -5.81 -10.42
N ALA A 41 -10.67 -4.64 -10.25
CA ALA A 41 -10.75 -3.97 -8.97
C ALA A 41 -11.24 -4.85 -7.80
N LYS A 42 -12.15 -5.80 -8.08
CA LYS A 42 -12.65 -6.79 -7.12
C LYS A 42 -11.64 -7.88 -6.78
N TRP A 43 -10.75 -8.24 -7.70
CA TRP A 43 -9.71 -9.25 -7.46
C TRP A 43 -8.59 -8.71 -6.59
N ALA A 44 -8.09 -7.51 -6.86
CA ALA A 44 -7.04 -6.90 -6.04
C ALA A 44 -7.46 -6.73 -4.57
N LEU A 45 -8.73 -6.38 -4.31
CA LEU A 45 -9.24 -6.32 -2.94
C LEU A 45 -9.38 -7.70 -2.31
N LYS A 46 -9.83 -8.72 -3.07
CA LYS A 46 -9.91 -10.10 -2.59
C LYS A 46 -8.51 -10.66 -2.26
N GLU A 47 -7.52 -10.35 -3.08
CA GLU A 47 -6.13 -10.73 -2.88
C GLU A 47 -5.56 -10.05 -1.63
N LEU A 48 -5.79 -8.75 -1.46
CA LEU A 48 -5.43 -8.04 -0.24
C LEU A 48 -6.06 -8.66 1.02
N ILE A 49 -7.37 -8.97 0.98
CA ILE A 49 -8.07 -9.65 2.09
C ILE A 49 -7.47 -11.03 2.35
N TYR A 50 -7.21 -11.82 1.31
CA TYR A 50 -6.61 -13.15 1.44
C TYR A 50 -5.25 -13.06 2.12
N ASN A 51 -4.38 -12.16 1.64
CA ASN A 51 -3.04 -11.97 2.17
C ASN A 51 -3.03 -11.53 3.64
N VAL A 52 -3.91 -10.61 4.03
CA VAL A 52 -4.00 -10.17 5.44
C VAL A 52 -4.63 -11.25 6.32
N LYS A 53 -5.62 -12.00 5.83
CA LYS A 53 -6.33 -13.04 6.60
C LYS A 53 -5.47 -14.27 6.87
N TYR A 54 -4.66 -14.68 5.90
CA TYR A 54 -3.85 -15.90 5.99
C TYR A 54 -2.38 -15.63 6.33
N SER A 55 -2.03 -14.38 6.66
CA SER A 55 -0.69 -14.09 7.17
C SER A 55 -0.49 -14.61 8.59
N GLU A 56 0.69 -15.17 8.85
CA GLU A 56 1.15 -15.45 10.22
C GLU A 56 1.37 -14.17 11.03
N THR A 57 1.48 -13.02 10.35
CA THR A 57 1.66 -11.70 10.94
C THR A 57 0.33 -10.94 10.95
N PHE A 58 -0.02 -10.40 12.11
CA PHE A 58 -1.15 -9.47 12.19
C PHE A 58 -0.74 -8.09 11.66
N PHE A 59 -1.38 -7.66 10.57
CA PHE A 59 -1.28 -6.30 10.05
C PHE A 59 -2.54 -5.50 10.43
N PRO A 60 -2.45 -4.49 11.31
CA PRO A 60 -3.61 -3.67 11.68
C PRO A 60 -4.17 -2.86 10.51
N TYR A 61 -3.37 -2.62 9.47
CA TYR A 61 -3.77 -1.89 8.29
C TYR A 61 -3.49 -2.67 7.00
N ALA A 62 -4.28 -2.35 5.98
CA ALA A 62 -4.08 -2.82 4.63
C ALA A 62 -4.19 -1.64 3.66
N MET A 63 -3.34 -1.59 2.64
CA MET A 63 -3.36 -0.55 1.63
C MET A 63 -3.53 -1.15 0.24
N LEU A 64 -4.44 -0.56 -0.53
CA LEU A 64 -4.62 -0.84 -1.94
C LEU A 64 -4.25 0.40 -2.75
N VAL A 65 -3.23 0.28 -3.59
CA VAL A 65 -2.77 1.33 -4.50
C VAL A 65 -3.20 0.98 -5.92
N LYS A 66 -4.07 1.80 -6.50
CA LYS A 66 -4.45 1.72 -7.92
C LYS A 66 -4.08 3.02 -8.62
N LEU A 67 -4.18 3.06 -9.95
CA LEU A 67 -3.94 4.30 -10.69
C LEU A 67 -4.98 5.38 -10.37
N GLU A 68 -6.21 4.97 -10.08
CA GLU A 68 -7.33 5.88 -9.80
C GLU A 68 -7.25 6.46 -8.38
N LYS A 69 -7.01 5.60 -7.39
CA LYS A 69 -7.00 5.97 -5.98
C LYS A 69 -6.14 5.04 -5.12
N ILE A 70 -5.66 5.62 -4.02
CA ILE A 70 -5.09 4.93 -2.88
C ILE A 70 -6.17 4.77 -1.81
N GLN A 71 -6.26 3.58 -1.24
CA GLN A 71 -7.19 3.28 -0.16
C GLN A 71 -6.46 2.59 0.99
N ILE A 72 -6.72 3.01 2.22
CA ILE A 72 -6.25 2.33 3.43
C ILE A 72 -7.46 1.86 4.22
N PHE A 73 -7.33 0.67 4.79
CA PHE A 73 -8.36 -0.03 5.54
C PHE A 73 -7.77 -0.44 6.90
N GLN A 74 -8.62 -0.52 7.92
CA GLN A 74 -8.28 -1.23 9.17
C GLN A 74 -8.64 -2.70 9.02
N TRP A 75 -7.86 -3.56 9.68
CA TRP A 75 -8.12 -4.97 9.81
C TRP A 75 -8.37 -5.32 11.28
N ASP A 76 -9.52 -5.93 11.56
CA ASP A 76 -9.92 -6.32 12.92
C ASP A 76 -9.56 -7.78 13.27
N GLY A 77 -8.98 -8.53 12.33
CA GLY A 77 -8.73 -9.97 12.46
C GLY A 77 -9.65 -10.84 11.61
N ASP A 78 -10.76 -10.31 11.09
CA ASP A 78 -11.71 -11.07 10.26
C ASP A 78 -12.14 -10.33 8.99
N LYS A 79 -12.34 -9.01 9.07
CA LYS A 79 -12.80 -8.18 7.94
C LYS A 79 -12.02 -6.87 7.85
N LEU A 80 -11.90 -6.38 6.62
CA LEU A 80 -11.49 -5.00 6.39
C LEU A 80 -12.65 -4.07 6.73
N SER A 81 -12.33 -2.92 7.32
CA SER A 81 -13.27 -1.81 7.47
C SER A 81 -13.68 -1.24 6.12
N GLU A 82 -14.62 -0.29 6.11
CA GLU A 82 -14.67 0.68 5.02
C GLU A 82 -13.33 1.45 4.94
N PRO A 83 -12.93 1.96 3.76
CA PRO A 83 -11.70 2.72 3.63
C PRO A 83 -11.66 3.90 4.60
N ILE A 84 -10.65 3.94 5.48
CA ILE A 84 -10.41 5.03 6.44
C ILE A 84 -9.58 6.16 5.83
N PHE A 85 -8.92 5.89 4.70
CA PHE A 85 -8.23 6.87 3.88
C PHE A 85 -8.55 6.60 2.42
N VAL A 86 -8.91 7.64 1.68
CA VAL A 86 -9.13 7.59 0.23
C VAL A 86 -8.57 8.85 -0.40
N LYS A 87 -7.65 8.69 -1.34
CA LYS A 87 -7.08 9.82 -2.09
C LYS A 87 -6.87 9.43 -3.55
N LYS A 88 -7.00 10.39 -4.47
CA LYS A 88 -6.58 10.15 -5.86
C LYS A 88 -5.08 9.89 -5.88
N THR A 89 -4.66 8.86 -6.59
CA THR A 89 -3.25 8.48 -6.63
C THR A 89 -2.40 9.56 -7.27
N GLU A 90 -2.93 10.25 -8.29
CA GLU A 90 -2.29 11.41 -8.92
C GLU A 90 -2.04 12.56 -7.94
N GLU A 91 -2.97 12.84 -7.01
CA GLU A 91 -2.79 13.88 -5.99
C GLU A 91 -1.63 13.60 -5.04
N ILE A 92 -1.23 12.34 -4.91
CA ILE A 92 -0.08 11.91 -4.10
C ILE A 92 1.19 11.83 -4.94
N PHE A 93 1.14 11.21 -6.11
CA PHE A 93 2.34 10.86 -6.87
C PHE A 93 2.84 11.93 -7.84
N LYS A 94 2.03 12.91 -8.23
CA LYS A 94 2.47 14.00 -9.13
C LYS A 94 3.68 14.79 -8.59
N ASP A 95 3.80 14.89 -7.26
CA ASP A 95 4.89 15.63 -6.61
C ASP A 95 6.19 14.80 -6.56
N TYR A 96 6.11 13.49 -6.76
CA TYR A 96 7.27 12.59 -6.88
C TYR A 96 7.63 12.27 -8.34
N ASP A 97 6.65 12.35 -9.23
CA ASP A 97 6.74 12.09 -10.67
C ASP A 97 5.75 13.00 -11.42
N PRO A 98 6.19 14.16 -11.95
CA PRO A 98 5.33 15.11 -12.65
C PRO A 98 4.65 14.56 -13.91
N GLU A 99 5.13 13.43 -14.44
CA GLU A 99 4.55 12.73 -15.58
C GLU A 99 3.58 11.61 -15.14
N PHE A 100 3.23 11.55 -13.85
CA PHE A 100 2.26 10.59 -13.37
C PHE A 100 0.92 10.78 -14.11
N GLY A 101 0.39 9.70 -14.69
CA GLY A 101 -0.85 9.72 -15.47
C GLY A 101 -0.69 10.05 -16.96
N THR A 102 0.48 10.55 -17.41
CA THR A 102 0.74 10.79 -18.84
C THR A 102 1.46 9.62 -19.51
N LYS A 103 2.22 8.84 -18.74
CA LYS A 103 2.91 7.63 -19.20
C LYS A 103 2.19 6.36 -18.79
N LYS A 104 2.48 5.27 -19.54
CA LYS A 104 2.00 3.94 -19.17
C LYS A 104 2.58 3.55 -17.81
N MET A 105 1.70 3.31 -16.85
CA MET A 105 2.09 2.93 -15.50
C MET A 105 2.28 1.42 -15.40
N PHE A 106 3.49 1.01 -15.09
CA PHE A 106 3.83 -0.39 -14.83
C PHE A 106 3.85 -0.67 -13.33
N TYR A 107 3.69 -1.94 -12.97
CA TYR A 107 3.69 -2.40 -11.58
C TYR A 107 4.91 -1.90 -10.80
N ASN A 108 6.12 -2.10 -11.32
CA ASN A 108 7.36 -1.65 -10.65
C ASN A 108 7.40 -0.14 -10.40
N LEU A 109 6.84 0.66 -11.31
CA LEU A 109 6.81 2.11 -11.16
C LEU A 109 5.81 2.52 -10.07
N LEU A 110 4.61 1.92 -10.07
CA LEU A 110 3.59 2.20 -9.06
C LEU A 110 4.07 1.79 -7.66
N THR A 111 4.66 0.60 -7.53
CA THR A 111 5.24 0.11 -6.27
C THR A 111 6.39 1.01 -5.82
N GLY A 112 7.27 1.46 -6.74
CA GLY A 112 8.38 2.35 -6.43
C GLY A 112 7.93 3.75 -5.96
N LEU A 113 6.90 4.32 -6.56
CA LEU A 113 6.33 5.60 -6.12
C LEU A 113 5.64 5.46 -4.76
N THR A 114 4.94 4.35 -4.54
CA THR A 114 4.31 4.03 -3.25
C THR A 114 5.36 3.93 -2.15
N GLU A 115 6.45 3.20 -2.41
CA GLU A 115 7.60 3.10 -1.51
C GLU A 115 8.18 4.48 -1.18
N ARG A 116 8.40 5.29 -2.21
CA ARG A 116 8.99 6.62 -2.06
C ARG A 116 8.13 7.53 -1.19
N TRP A 117 6.82 7.54 -1.43
CA TRP A 117 5.84 8.29 -0.66
C TRP A 117 5.76 7.83 0.80
N LEU A 118 5.65 6.52 1.04
CA LEU A 118 5.62 5.95 2.40
C LEU A 118 6.91 6.26 3.18
N HIS A 119 8.06 6.23 2.52
CA HIS A 119 9.33 6.61 3.14
C HIS A 119 9.40 8.11 3.44
N ASP A 120 8.81 8.95 2.59
CA ASP A 120 8.72 10.39 2.83
C ASP A 120 7.83 10.71 4.03
N LEU A 121 6.71 10.00 4.19
CA LEU A 121 5.83 10.13 5.34
C LEU A 121 6.48 9.77 6.69
N ASP A 122 7.47 8.88 6.71
CA ASP A 122 8.15 8.44 7.95
C ASP A 122 9.35 9.33 8.30
N PHE A 123 10.06 9.86 7.29
CA PHE A 123 11.34 10.55 7.49
C PHE A 123 11.37 12.02 7.04
N ASN A 124 10.31 12.53 6.40
CA ASN A 124 10.27 13.85 5.75
C ASN A 124 11.54 14.13 4.92
N TRP A 125 12.03 13.11 4.21
CA TRP A 125 13.35 13.14 3.58
C TRP A 125 13.36 13.92 2.26
N TYR A 126 12.21 14.03 1.60
CA TYR A 126 12.04 14.69 0.31
C TYR A 126 11.16 15.94 0.41
N MET A 127 10.02 15.84 1.09
CA MET A 127 9.12 16.97 1.34
C MET A 127 8.99 17.26 2.83
N GLU A 128 8.91 18.55 3.19
CA GLU A 128 8.60 18.96 4.56
C GLU A 128 7.19 18.55 4.99
N ASN A 129 6.25 18.55 4.04
CA ASN A 129 4.86 18.11 4.23
C ASN A 129 4.45 17.17 3.10
N PRO A 130 4.77 15.85 3.20
CA PRO A 130 4.39 14.88 2.18
C PRO A 130 2.86 14.86 1.97
N PRO A 131 2.37 14.67 0.74
CA PRO A 131 0.93 14.61 0.45
C PRO A 131 0.22 13.55 1.29
N GLY A 132 -0.91 13.89 1.89
CA GLY A 132 -1.70 12.99 2.75
C GLY A 132 -1.20 12.85 4.19
N SER A 133 -0.10 13.51 4.57
CA SER A 133 0.48 13.43 5.92
C SER A 133 -0.52 13.77 7.03
N LYS A 134 -1.29 14.86 6.86
CA LYS A 134 -2.29 15.27 7.85
C LYS A 134 -3.38 14.22 8.03
N GLU A 135 -3.98 13.76 6.94
CA GLU A 135 -5.05 12.75 6.98
C GLU A 135 -4.55 11.41 7.58
N LEU A 136 -3.30 11.03 7.30
CA LEU A 136 -2.70 9.81 7.85
C LEU A 136 -2.32 9.94 9.33
N ALA A 137 -1.97 11.14 9.79
CA ALA A 137 -1.79 11.41 11.22
C ALA A 137 -3.12 11.35 11.97
N GLU A 138 -4.20 11.89 11.41
CA GLU A 138 -5.55 11.87 12.03
C GLU A 138 -6.10 10.45 12.26
N ILE A 139 -5.72 9.49 11.42
CA ILE A 139 -6.07 8.06 11.59
C ILE A 139 -5.04 7.28 12.43
N GLY A 140 -4.02 7.95 12.97
CA GLY A 140 -3.01 7.36 13.85
C GLY A 140 -1.94 6.52 13.14
N LEU A 141 -1.83 6.59 11.81
CA LEU A 141 -0.85 5.79 11.05
C LEU A 141 0.59 6.33 11.20
N LEU A 142 0.74 7.66 11.38
CA LEU A 142 2.04 8.35 11.45
C LEU A 142 2.53 8.70 12.87
N GLU A 143 1.79 8.35 13.92
CA GLU A 143 2.19 8.70 15.30
C GLU A 143 3.42 7.92 15.80
#